data_AF-A0A7S3YAD5-F1
#
_entry.id   AF-A0A7S3YAD5-F1
#
_cell.length_a   1.000
_cell.length_b   1.000
_cell.length_c   1.000
_cell.angle_alpha   90.00
_cell.angle_beta   90.00
_cell.angle_gamma   90.00
#
_symmetry.space_group_name_H-M   'P 1'
#
loop_
_entity.id
_entity.type
_entity.pdbx_description
1 polymer ?
#
loop_
_entity_poly.entity_id
_entity_poly.type
_entity_poly.pdbx_seq_one_letter_code
_entity_poly.pdbx_strand_id
1 'polypeptide(L)'
;VRSMEKGERAAEELKKIHLVCKPILCDVSKDSSVKACAEKLSSEHKNGLDILIHNAAARMYKETPKSEQVENFINTNNLGTTRMVRHFAPLMAQGSHFLIVASGFGSLTRLDKSKHALFDVSKCSLDDIDKVML
;
A
#
# COMPACT_ATOMS: atom_id res chain seq x y z
N VAL A 1 -1.00 1.93 -14.53
CA VAL A 1 -2.04 0.88 -14.68
C VAL A 1 -1.52 -0.43 -14.09
N ARG A 2 -2.36 -1.16 -13.35
CA ARG A 2 -2.04 -2.48 -12.78
C ARG A 2 -2.21 -3.51 -13.90
N SER A 3 -1.28 -4.45 -14.04
CA SER A 3 -1.20 -5.35 -15.20
C SER A 3 -0.95 -6.77 -14.72
N MET A 4 -1.89 -7.67 -15.01
CA MET A 4 -1.73 -9.09 -14.70
C MET A 4 -0.57 -9.69 -15.50
N GLU A 5 -0.45 -9.34 -16.77
CA GLU A 5 0.64 -9.75 -17.66
C GLU A 5 2.03 -9.41 -17.08
N LYS A 6 2.22 -8.21 -16.52
CA LYS A 6 3.49 -7.87 -15.85
C LYS A 6 3.74 -8.73 -14.61
N GLY A 7 2.69 -9.06 -13.85
CA GLY A 7 2.76 -9.95 -12.70
C GLY A 7 3.10 -11.39 -13.09
N GLU A 8 2.49 -11.90 -14.16
CA GLU A 8 2.76 -13.24 -14.71
C GLU A 8 4.21 -13.35 -15.17
N ARG A 9 4.72 -12.36 -15.92
CA ARG A 9 6.12 -12.31 -16.32
C ARG A 9 7.07 -12.31 -15.11
N ALA A 10 6.78 -11.53 -14.08
CA ALA A 10 7.59 -11.54 -12.86
C ALA A 10 7.56 -12.91 -12.16
N ALA A 11 6.39 -13.56 -12.09
CA ALA A 11 6.25 -14.89 -11.51
C ALA A 11 7.00 -15.97 -12.32
N GLU A 12 7.04 -15.86 -13.64
CA GLU A 12 7.81 -16.75 -14.51
C GLU A 12 9.32 -16.66 -14.25
N GLU A 13 9.87 -15.46 -14.06
CA GLU A 13 11.28 -15.30 -13.68
C GLU A 13 11.59 -15.94 -12.32
N LEU A 14 10.69 -15.81 -11.35
CA LEU A 14 10.85 -16.44 -10.03
C LEU A 14 10.75 -17.97 -10.09
N LYS A 15 9.94 -18.52 -11.00
CA LYS A 15 9.87 -19.98 -11.22
C LYS A 15 11.18 -20.55 -11.77
N LYS A 16 11.95 -19.79 -12.56
CA LYS A 16 13.26 -20.24 -13.07
C LYS A 16 14.27 -20.50 -11.96
N ILE A 17 14.08 -19.86 -10.79
CA ILE A 17 14.86 -20.09 -9.57
C ILE A 17 14.09 -20.95 -8.55
N HIS A 18 13.14 -21.74 -9.02
CA HIS A 18 12.36 -22.72 -8.24
C HIS A 18 11.49 -22.14 -7.12
N LEU A 19 11.13 -20.85 -7.19
CA LEU A 19 10.18 -20.25 -6.27
C LEU A 19 8.74 -20.43 -6.76
N VAL A 20 7.83 -20.71 -5.81
CA VAL A 20 6.39 -20.72 -6.08
C VAL A 20 5.87 -19.28 -5.98
N CYS A 21 5.48 -18.72 -7.12
CA CYS A 21 4.91 -17.37 -7.18
C CYS A 21 3.58 -17.39 -7.93
N LYS A 22 2.55 -16.78 -7.33
CA LYS A 22 1.21 -16.62 -7.91
C LYS A 22 0.86 -15.13 -7.97
N PRO A 23 0.74 -14.54 -9.17
CA PRO A 23 0.35 -13.14 -9.30
C PRO A 23 -1.12 -12.96 -8.89
N ILE A 24 -1.41 -11.88 -8.16
CA ILE A 24 -2.77 -11.46 -7.81
C ILE A 24 -2.89 -9.98 -8.13
N LEU A 25 -3.93 -9.62 -8.89
CA LEU A 25 -4.22 -8.24 -9.21
C LEU A 25 -4.76 -7.52 -7.97
N CYS A 26 -4.10 -6.45 -7.55
CA CYS A 26 -4.54 -5.61 -6.45
C CYS A 26 -4.24 -4.13 -6.77
N ASP A 27 -5.28 -3.32 -6.89
CA ASP A 27 -5.13 -1.87 -7.04
C ASP A 27 -5.35 -1.19 -5.69
N VAL A 28 -4.25 -0.84 -5.02
CA VAL A 28 -4.28 -0.22 -3.68
C VAL A 28 -4.97 1.16 -3.67
N SER A 29 -5.16 1.78 -4.85
CA SER A 29 -5.93 3.02 -4.97
C SER A 29 -7.44 2.82 -4.77
N LYS A 30 -7.92 1.58 -4.72
CA LYS A 30 -9.33 1.22 -4.59
C LYS A 30 -9.55 0.28 -3.41
N ASP A 31 -10.33 0.72 -2.43
CA ASP A 31 -10.63 -0.08 -1.23
C ASP A 31 -11.24 -1.45 -1.56
N SER A 32 -12.21 -1.49 -2.47
CA SER A 32 -12.84 -2.73 -2.92
C SER A 32 -11.85 -3.73 -3.53
N SER A 33 -10.82 -3.24 -4.24
CA SER A 33 -9.78 -4.11 -4.80
C SER A 33 -8.89 -4.69 -3.71
N VAL A 34 -8.54 -3.91 -2.69
CA VAL A 34 -7.73 -4.37 -1.55
C VAL A 34 -8.52 -5.38 -0.73
N LYS A 35 -9.78 -5.09 -0.42
CA LYS A 35 -10.69 -5.99 0.30
C LYS A 35 -10.83 -7.33 -0.40
N ALA A 36 -11.12 -7.34 -1.70
CA ALA A 36 -11.27 -8.57 -2.47
C ALA A 36 -9.95 -9.40 -2.51
N CYS A 37 -8.80 -8.73 -2.57
CA CYS A 37 -7.49 -9.39 -2.50
C CYS A 37 -7.27 -10.04 -1.13
N ALA A 38 -7.56 -9.32 -0.05
CA ALA A 38 -7.44 -9.80 1.32
C ALA A 38 -8.37 -11.00 1.59
N GLU A 39 -9.64 -10.91 1.17
CA GLU A 39 -10.62 -12.00 1.30
C GLU A 39 -10.16 -13.26 0.56
N LYS A 40 -9.66 -13.10 -0.67
CA LYS A 40 -9.10 -14.21 -1.45
C LYS A 40 -7.93 -14.87 -0.71
N LEU A 41 -6.97 -14.09 -0.22
CA LEU A 41 -5.80 -14.64 0.47
C LEU A 41 -6.17 -15.30 1.80
N SER A 42 -7.10 -14.74 2.56
CA SER A 42 -7.65 -15.35 3.77
C SER A 42 -8.37 -16.68 3.49
N SER A 43 -9.00 -16.80 2.31
CA SER A 43 -9.62 -18.06 1.88
C SER A 43 -8.59 -19.14 1.57
N GLU A 44 -7.47 -18.77 0.94
CA GLU A 44 -6.41 -19.68 0.48
C GLU A 44 -5.40 -20.02 1.60
N HIS A 45 -5.18 -19.12 2.57
CA HIS A 45 -4.15 -19.23 3.61
C HIS A 45 -4.74 -19.08 5.02
N LYS A 46 -5.28 -20.18 5.57
CA LYS A 46 -5.95 -20.19 6.88
C LYS A 46 -5.06 -19.90 8.09
N ASN A 47 -3.75 -20.10 7.93
CA ASN A 47 -2.77 -19.83 8.99
C ASN A 47 -2.28 -18.38 9.01
N GLY A 48 -2.80 -17.53 8.11
CA GLY A 48 -2.38 -16.14 7.96
C GLY A 48 -1.15 -15.96 7.06
N LEU A 49 -0.68 -14.72 6.99
CA LEU A 49 0.48 -14.30 6.21
C LEU A 49 1.70 -14.09 7.11
N ASP A 50 2.85 -14.68 6.75
CA ASP A 50 4.09 -14.52 7.53
C ASP A 50 4.79 -13.18 7.26
N ILE A 51 4.77 -12.72 6.01
CA ILE A 51 5.42 -11.48 5.58
C ILE A 51 4.52 -10.75 4.58
N LEU A 52 4.27 -9.48 4.83
CA LEU A 52 3.64 -8.57 3.88
C LEU A 52 4.57 -7.38 3.61
N ILE A 53 4.89 -7.15 2.34
CA ILE A 53 5.69 -5.99 1.90
C ILE A 53 4.78 -5.10 1.05
N HIS A 54 4.39 -3.95 1.60
CA HIS A 54 3.64 -2.93 0.88
C HIS A 54 4.59 -1.88 0.29
N ASN A 55 4.74 -1.88 -1.03
CA ASN A 55 5.62 -0.96 -1.77
C ASN A 55 4.92 -0.28 -2.96
N ALA A 56 3.59 -0.43 -3.09
CA ALA A 56 2.88 0.16 -4.22
C ALA A 56 2.97 1.69 -4.16
N ALA A 57 3.42 2.31 -5.25
CA ALA A 57 3.61 3.75 -5.32
C ALA A 57 3.18 4.32 -6.67
N ALA A 58 2.70 5.56 -6.64
CA ALA A 58 2.55 6.47 -7.76
C ALA A 58 3.63 7.56 -7.66
N ARG A 59 4.10 8.01 -8.82
CA ARG A 59 5.11 9.05 -8.96
C ARG A 59 4.47 10.26 -9.63
N MET A 60 4.86 11.45 -9.17
CA MET A 60 4.57 12.70 -9.87
C MET A 60 5.74 13.07 -10.79
N TYR A 61 5.41 13.63 -11.94
CA TYR A 61 6.35 14.14 -12.94
C TYR A 61 6.30 15.68 -12.96
N LYS A 62 7.43 16.31 -13.27
CA LYS A 62 7.55 17.78 -13.23
C LYS A 62 6.80 18.44 -14.38
N GLU A 63 6.70 17.71 -15.49
CA GLU A 63 6.15 18.13 -16.77
C GLU A 63 4.62 18.10 -16.79
N THR A 64 4.02 17.40 -15.83
CA THR A 64 2.56 17.27 -15.70
C THR A 64 2.06 18.17 -14.56
N PRO A 65 0.96 18.92 -14.73
CA PRO A 65 0.38 19.73 -13.66
C PRO A 65 0.13 18.90 -12.39
N LYS A 66 0.40 19.50 -11.22
CA LYS A 66 0.20 18.80 -9.94
C LYS A 66 -1.28 18.46 -9.69
N SER A 67 -2.19 19.35 -10.08
CA SER A 67 -3.64 19.15 -9.98
C SER A 67 -4.13 17.89 -10.69
N GLU A 68 -3.47 17.48 -11.77
CA GLU A 68 -3.83 16.27 -12.54
C GLU A 68 -3.27 14.97 -11.93
N GLN A 69 -2.29 15.07 -11.02
CA GLN A 69 -1.57 13.91 -10.49
C GLN A 69 -1.80 13.68 -9.00
N VAL A 70 -2.11 14.74 -8.25
CA VAL A 70 -2.15 14.74 -6.78
C VAL A 70 -3.15 13.73 -6.24
N GLU A 71 -4.32 13.62 -6.86
CA GLU A 71 -5.36 12.67 -6.43
C GLU A 71 -4.87 11.22 -6.53
N ASN A 72 -4.30 10.83 -7.67
CA ASN A 72 -3.76 9.47 -7.85
C ASN A 72 -2.55 9.20 -6.93
N PHE A 73 -1.73 10.22 -6.70
CA PHE A 73 -0.59 10.13 -5.77
C PHE A 73 -1.07 9.84 -4.34
N ILE A 74 -2.03 10.63 -3.85
CA ILE A 74 -2.63 10.46 -2.53
C ILE A 74 -3.34 9.10 -2.42
N ASN A 75 -4.18 8.77 -3.41
CA ASN A 75 -4.95 7.54 -3.39
C ASN A 75 -4.05 6.29 -3.39
N THR A 76 -2.90 6.32 -4.07
CA THR A 76 -1.98 5.18 -4.09
C THR A 76 -1.08 5.15 -2.86
N ASN A 77 -0.42 6.26 -2.53
CA ASN A 77 0.71 6.26 -1.60
C ASN A 77 0.25 6.43 -0.13
N ASN A 78 -0.82 7.17 0.10
CA ASN A 78 -1.32 7.46 1.44
C ASN A 78 -2.52 6.56 1.76
N LEU A 79 -3.65 6.78 1.08
CA LEU A 79 -4.87 6.01 1.33
C LEU A 79 -4.71 4.54 0.95
N GLY A 80 -3.88 4.23 -0.04
CA GLY A 80 -3.54 2.85 -0.38
C GLY A 80 -2.82 2.11 0.73
N THR A 81 -1.92 2.79 1.45
CA THR A 81 -1.24 2.25 2.63
C THR A 81 -2.25 1.96 3.74
N THR A 82 -3.16 2.89 4.03
CA THR A 82 -4.13 2.71 5.13
C THR A 82 -5.17 1.63 4.80
N ARG A 83 -5.61 1.51 3.54
CA ARG A 83 -6.43 0.37 3.07
C ARG A 83 -5.71 -0.96 3.26
N MET A 84 -4.43 -1.04 2.91
CA MET A 84 -3.63 -2.26 3.12
C MET A 84 -3.52 -2.60 4.60
N VAL A 85 -3.26 -1.62 5.48
CA VAL A 85 -3.25 -1.82 6.93
C VAL A 85 -4.59 -2.38 7.42
N ARG A 86 -5.71 -1.74 7.06
CA ARG A 86 -7.05 -2.15 7.51
C ARG A 86 -7.42 -3.57 7.09
N HIS A 87 -7.14 -3.96 5.84
CA HIS A 87 -7.56 -5.26 5.30
C HIS A 87 -6.58 -6.40 5.52
N PHE A 88 -5.27 -6.11 5.61
CA PHE A 88 -4.26 -7.17 5.74
C PHE A 88 -3.73 -7.35 7.16
N ALA A 89 -3.71 -6.32 8.01
CA ALA A 89 -3.22 -6.49 9.39
C ALA A 89 -3.97 -7.61 10.15
N PRO A 90 -5.31 -7.78 10.00
CA PRO A 90 -6.03 -8.89 10.63
C PRO A 90 -5.70 -10.28 10.05
N LEU A 91 -5.03 -10.35 8.90
CA LEU A 91 -4.66 -11.61 8.23
C LEU A 91 -3.24 -12.07 8.55
N MET A 92 -2.47 -11.24 9.26
CA MET A 92 -1.08 -11.52 9.60
C MET A 92 -1.00 -12.63 10.65
N ALA A 93 -0.11 -13.60 10.46
CA ALA A 93 0.09 -14.72 11.39
C ALA A 93 0.78 -14.27 12.70
N GLN A 94 0.76 -15.11 13.74
CA GLN A 94 1.54 -14.84 14.95
C GLN A 94 3.05 -14.82 14.62
N GLY A 95 3.76 -13.78 15.06
CA GLY A 95 5.20 -13.63 14.78
C GLY A 95 5.55 -13.16 13.36
N SER A 96 4.55 -12.71 12.61
CA SER A 96 4.71 -12.20 11.24
C SER A 96 5.20 -10.75 11.19
N HIS A 97 5.51 -10.28 9.97
CA HIS A 97 5.99 -8.93 9.72
C HIS A 97 5.23 -8.22 8.59
N PHE A 98 4.73 -7.02 8.88
CA PHE A 98 4.19 -6.10 7.88
C PHE A 98 5.17 -4.93 7.69
N LEU A 99 5.87 -4.93 6.54
CA LEU A 99 6.78 -3.87 6.12
C LEU A 99 6.10 -2.91 5.14
N ILE A 100 6.12 -1.62 5.46
CA ILE A 100 5.68 -0.54 4.56
C ILE A 100 6.92 0.16 4.01
N VAL A 101 7.10 0.14 2.70
CA VAL A 101 8.19 0.85 2.03
C VAL A 101 7.74 2.29 1.76
N ALA A 102 8.23 3.20 2.59
CA ALA A 102 7.98 4.63 2.47
C ALA A 102 9.10 5.35 1.72
N SER A 103 9.15 6.67 1.85
CA SER A 103 10.20 7.54 1.33
C SER A 103 10.55 8.60 2.38
N GLY A 104 11.78 9.12 2.32
CA GLY A 104 12.16 10.28 3.12
C GLY A 104 11.25 11.50 2.90
N PHE A 105 10.50 11.54 1.79
CA PHE A 105 9.48 12.56 1.53
C PHE A 105 8.29 12.51 2.52
N GLY A 106 8.04 11.36 3.15
CA GLY A 106 7.02 11.23 4.20
C GLY A 106 7.46 11.74 5.58
N SER A 107 8.68 12.24 5.72
CA SER A 107 9.18 12.76 7.00
C SER A 107 8.56 14.12 7.33
N LEU A 108 8.17 14.32 8.59
CA LEU A 108 7.75 15.63 9.11
C LEU A 108 8.83 16.71 8.88
N THR A 109 10.11 16.35 8.81
CA THR A 109 11.19 17.31 8.51
C THR A 109 11.09 17.94 7.12
N ARG A 110 10.31 17.35 6.21
CA ARG A 110 10.03 17.87 4.87
C ARG A 110 8.63 18.49 4.74
N LEU A 111 7.89 18.56 5.85
CA LEU A 111 6.58 19.19 5.95
C LEU A 111 6.69 20.50 6.72
N ASP A 112 5.89 21.49 6.34
CA ASP A 112 5.75 22.73 7.10
C ASP A 112 5.39 22.44 8.57
N LYS A 113 6.14 23.05 9.52
CA LYS A 113 5.97 22.84 10.96
C LYS A 113 4.54 23.11 11.43
N SER A 114 3.83 24.05 10.82
CA SER A 114 2.43 24.35 11.14
C SER A 114 1.48 23.15 10.94
N LYS A 115 1.88 22.17 10.12
CA LYS A 115 1.07 20.99 9.80
C LYS A 115 1.45 19.75 10.59
N HIS A 116 2.52 19.79 11.40
CA HIS A 116 3.01 18.60 12.11
C HIS A 116 1.96 18.02 13.07
N ALA A 117 1.18 18.88 13.72
CA ALA A 117 0.12 18.45 14.64
C ALA A 117 -0.96 17.59 13.97
N LEU A 118 -1.15 17.71 12.66
CA LEU A 118 -2.11 16.90 11.89
C LEU A 118 -1.66 15.43 11.72
N PHE A 119 -0.41 15.13 12.06
CA PHE A 119 0.22 13.80 11.94
C PHE A 119 0.75 13.29 13.27
N ASP A 120 0.33 13.89 14.39
CA ASP A 120 0.71 13.44 15.73
C ASP A 120 -0.04 12.16 16.09
N VAL A 121 0.60 11.00 15.92
CA VAL A 121 0.00 9.68 16.18
C VAL A 121 -0.38 9.44 17.64
N SER A 122 0.05 10.31 18.58
CA SER A 122 -0.45 10.26 19.96
C SER A 122 -1.82 10.92 20.13
N LYS A 123 -2.28 11.69 19.14
CA LYS A 123 -3.53 12.46 19.15
C LYS A 123 -4.45 12.15 17.98
N CYS A 124 -3.92 11.70 16.85
CA CYS A 124 -4.65 11.44 15.62
C CYS A 124 -4.80 9.94 15.39
N SER A 125 -6.03 9.51 15.09
CA SER A 125 -6.28 8.17 14.58
C SER A 125 -5.82 8.04 13.12
N LEU A 126 -5.77 6.81 12.60
CA LEU A 126 -5.51 6.57 11.19
C LEU A 126 -6.58 7.25 10.30
N ASP A 127 -7.83 7.29 10.76
CA ASP A 127 -8.93 7.97 10.06
C ASP A 127 -8.75 9.49 10.05
N ASP A 128 -8.19 10.07 11.12
CA ASP A 128 -7.89 11.51 11.16
C ASP A 128 -6.75 11.86 10.22
N ILE A 129 -5.72 11.00 10.15
CA ILE A 129 -4.61 11.17 9.20
C ILE A 129 -5.10 11.05 7.75
N ASP A 130 -6.01 10.11 7.46
CA ASP A 130 -6.61 9.98 6.13
C ASP A 130 -7.37 11.25 5.72
N LYS A 131 -8.11 11.89 6.64
CA LYS A 131 -8.84 13.15 6.36
C LYS A 131 -7.92 14.31 5.98
N VAL A 132 -6.67 14.33 6.46
CA VAL A 132 -5.68 15.37 6.09
C VAL A 132 -5.28 15.27 4.61
N MET A 133 -5.54 14.12 3.99
CA MET A 133 -5.20 13.86 2.59
C MET A 133 -6.37 14.08 1.62
N LEU A 134 -7.57 14.34 2.13
CA LEU A 134 -8.79 14.54 1.32
C LEU A 134 -9.06 16.04 1.11
#